data_AF-A0A7S4IBA5-F1
#
_entry.id   AF-A0A7S4IBA5-F1
#
_cell.length_a   1.000
_cell.length_b   1.000
_cell.length_c   1.000
_cell.angle_alpha   90.00
_cell.angle_beta   90.00
_cell.angle_gamma   90.00
#
_symmetry.space_group_name_H-M   'P 1'
#
loop_
_entity.id
_entity.type
_entity.pdbx_description
1 polymer ?
#
loop_
_entity_poly.entity_id
_entity_poly.type
_entity_poly.pdbx_seq_one_letter_code
_entity_poly.pdbx_strand_id
1 'polypeptide(L)'
;HLNRQFKLTQYRIVMSDSDKARIVDEIIERIAANDPSLTRAYLYDKGIGAAACVRIAEALRGNTHLTELSLSYNGIGDDGASALAETLKSNTTLTCLYLDDNNIGDDGASALAE
;
A
#
# COMPACT_ATOMS: atom_id res chain seq x y z
N HIS A 1 -1.35 -22.27 -20.10
CA HIS A 1 -1.85 -21.43 -21.21
C HIS A 1 -2.68 -20.31 -20.59
N LEU A 2 -2.06 -19.19 -20.20
CA LEU A 2 -2.15 -17.91 -20.93
C LEU A 2 -3.54 -17.65 -21.52
N ASN A 3 -4.40 -16.92 -20.80
CA ASN A 3 -5.16 -15.78 -21.34
C ASN A 3 -6.23 -15.31 -20.34
N ARG A 4 -5.94 -14.26 -19.58
CA ARG A 4 -6.94 -13.22 -19.23
C ARG A 4 -6.21 -11.88 -19.03
N GLN A 5 -5.60 -11.38 -20.09
CA GLN A 5 -5.39 -9.95 -20.22
C GLN A 5 -6.43 -9.36 -21.18
N PHE A 6 -6.80 -8.11 -20.89
CA PHE A 6 -7.49 -7.14 -21.74
C PHE A 6 -8.99 -7.34 -22.01
N LYS A 7 -9.80 -6.73 -21.13
CA LYS A 7 -10.93 -5.91 -21.58
C LYS A 7 -10.80 -4.51 -20.97
N LEU A 8 -10.10 -3.64 -21.71
CA LEU A 8 -10.32 -2.21 -21.64
C LEU A 8 -11.62 -1.94 -22.41
N THR A 9 -12.70 -1.64 -21.70
CA THR A 9 -13.85 -0.95 -22.30
C THR A 9 -14.58 -0.23 -21.18
N GLN A 10 -14.72 1.08 -21.37
CA GLN A 10 -15.41 2.02 -20.51
C GLN A 10 -16.74 1.44 -19.99
N TYR A 11 -16.80 1.10 -18.71
CA TYR A 11 -17.95 1.27 -17.81
C TYR A 11 -17.40 0.91 -16.45
N ARG A 12 -17.33 1.90 -15.57
CA ARG A 12 -17.10 1.74 -14.14
C ARG A 12 -18.16 0.75 -13.63
N ILE A 13 -17.83 -0.53 -13.59
CA ILE A 13 -18.39 -1.42 -12.58
C ILE A 13 -17.98 -0.71 -11.31
N VAL A 14 -18.93 -0.08 -10.63
CA VAL A 14 -18.70 0.42 -9.28
C VAL A 14 -18.39 -0.85 -8.50
N MET A 15 -17.10 -1.14 -8.32
CA MET A 15 -16.65 -2.22 -7.46
C MET A 15 -17.37 -2.00 -6.14
N SER A 16 -18.05 -3.02 -5.65
CA SER A 16 -18.67 -2.96 -4.33
C SER A 16 -17.56 -2.64 -3.31
N ASP A 17 -17.89 -1.99 -2.20
CA ASP A 17 -16.87 -1.72 -1.17
C ASP A 17 -16.22 -3.02 -0.66
N SER A 18 -16.94 -4.16 -0.72
CA SER A 18 -16.40 -5.50 -0.50
C SER A 18 -15.37 -5.94 -1.56
N ASP A 19 -15.56 -5.61 -2.84
CA ASP A 19 -14.58 -5.93 -3.88
C ASP A 19 -13.31 -5.08 -3.74
N LYS A 20 -13.45 -3.83 -3.28
CA LYS A 20 -12.31 -2.95 -3.00
C LYS A 20 -11.49 -3.45 -1.81
N ALA A 21 -12.15 -3.84 -0.72
CA ALA A 21 -11.49 -4.40 0.47
C ALA A 21 -10.74 -5.70 0.14
N ARG A 22 -11.34 -6.58 -0.68
CA ARG A 22 -10.72 -7.85 -1.11
C ARG A 22 -9.39 -7.65 -1.82
N ILE A 23 -9.27 -6.60 -2.64
CA ILE A 23 -8.03 -6.30 -3.37
C ILE A 23 -6.93 -5.83 -2.41
N VAL A 24 -7.26 -5.05 -1.39
CA VAL A 24 -6.27 -4.58 -0.39
C VAL A 24 -5.69 -5.74 0.39
N ASP A 25 -6.54 -6.65 0.88
CA ASP A 25 -6.10 -7.83 1.62
C ASP A 25 -5.23 -8.76 0.77
N GLU A 26 -5.61 -9.02 -0.49
CA GLU A 26 -4.81 -9.83 -1.42
C GLU A 26 -3.41 -9.23 -1.63
N ILE A 27 -3.31 -7.90 -1.77
CA ILE A 27 -2.02 -7.24 -1.95
C ILE A 27 -1.18 -7.30 -0.68
N ILE A 28 -1.78 -7.08 0.50
CA ILE A 28 -1.08 -7.23 1.80
C ILE A 28 -0.50 -8.64 1.94
N GLU A 29 -1.29 -9.67 1.63
CA GLU A 29 -0.86 -11.06 1.68
C GLU A 29 0.32 -11.33 0.73
N ARG A 30 0.29 -10.78 -0.48
CA ARG A 30 1.39 -10.92 -1.44
C ARG A 30 2.66 -10.19 -1.00
N ILE A 31 2.53 -9.00 -0.39
CA ILE A 31 3.67 -8.28 0.20
C ILE A 31 4.27 -9.12 1.34
N ALA A 32 3.44 -9.63 2.25
CA ALA A 32 3.86 -10.45 3.39
C ALA A 32 4.47 -11.80 2.96
N ALA A 33 3.97 -12.39 1.88
CA ALA A 33 4.52 -13.61 1.29
C ALA A 33 5.85 -13.37 0.54
N ASN A 34 6.33 -12.13 0.49
CA ASN A 34 7.50 -11.71 -0.28
C ASN A 34 7.43 -12.21 -1.73
N ASP A 35 6.28 -12.02 -2.38
CA ASP A 35 6.04 -12.46 -3.76
C ASP A 35 7.04 -11.78 -4.72
N PRO A 36 7.94 -12.54 -5.38
CA PRO A 36 8.96 -11.97 -6.26
C PRO A 36 8.39 -11.33 -7.53
N SER A 37 7.13 -11.61 -7.87
CA SER A 37 6.44 -10.96 -8.99
C SER A 37 5.83 -9.61 -8.62
N LEU A 38 5.63 -9.34 -7.32
CA LEU A 38 5.05 -8.09 -6.85
C LEU A 38 6.16 -7.05 -6.59
N THR A 39 6.59 -6.40 -7.67
CA THR A 39 7.63 -5.35 -7.58
C THR A 39 7.06 -3.95 -7.39
N ARG A 40 5.77 -3.75 -7.71
CA ARG A 40 5.06 -2.47 -7.59
C ARG A 40 3.62 -2.69 -7.16
N ALA A 41 3.12 -1.85 -6.25
CA ALA A 41 1.74 -1.87 -5.78
C ALA A 41 1.14 -0.46 -5.79
N TYR A 42 0.02 -0.30 -6.48
CA TYR A 42 -0.71 0.96 -6.59
C TYR A 42 -2.07 0.83 -5.91
N LEU A 43 -2.17 1.37 -4.70
CA LEU A 43 -3.36 1.31 -3.86
C LEU A 43 -3.99 2.70 -3.67
N TYR A 44 -4.00 3.53 -4.72
CA TYR A 44 -4.69 4.82 -4.73
C TYR A 44 -6.18 4.68 -4.40
N ASP A 45 -6.69 5.50 -3.48
CA ASP A 45 -8.12 5.62 -3.13
C ASP A 45 -8.78 4.25 -2.88
N LYS A 46 -8.25 3.54 -1.87
CA LYS A 46 -8.73 2.21 -1.45
C LYS A 46 -9.36 2.20 -0.07
N GLY A 47 -9.39 3.34 0.63
CA GLY A 47 -9.93 3.42 1.98
C GLY A 47 -9.17 2.55 2.98
N ILE A 48 -7.84 2.50 2.86
CA ILE A 48 -6.97 1.69 3.73
C ILE A 48 -7.09 2.16 5.19
N GLY A 49 -7.02 3.48 5.44
CA GLY A 49 -7.00 4.04 6.78
C GLY A 49 -5.77 3.62 7.60
N ALA A 50 -5.69 4.10 8.84
CA ALA A 50 -4.55 3.81 9.73
C ALA A 50 -4.36 2.31 9.97
N ALA A 51 -5.43 1.58 10.30
CA ALA A 51 -5.34 0.17 10.70
C ALA A 51 -4.81 -0.75 9.58
N ALA A 52 -5.29 -0.61 8.35
CA ALA A 52 -4.75 -1.42 7.25
C ALA A 52 -3.38 -0.91 6.79
N CYS A 53 -3.04 0.36 7.01
CA CYS A 53 -1.69 0.87 6.75
C CYS A 53 -0.66 0.25 7.70
N VAL A 54 -1.00 0.05 8.97
CA VAL A 54 -0.17 -0.69 9.92
C VAL A 54 0.10 -2.11 9.40
N ARG A 55 -0.92 -2.82 8.89
CA ARG A 55 -0.74 -4.15 8.28
C ARG A 55 0.18 -4.13 7.06
N ILE A 56 0.09 -3.08 6.23
CA ILE A 56 1.02 -2.89 5.10
C ILE A 56 2.45 -2.67 5.62
N ALA A 57 2.63 -1.83 6.63
CA ALA A 57 3.94 -1.60 7.25
C ALA A 57 4.53 -2.89 7.85
N GLU A 58 3.71 -3.72 8.50
CA GLU A 58 4.14 -5.03 8.99
C GLU A 58 4.52 -5.97 7.84
N ALA A 59 3.72 -6.04 6.78
CA ALA A 59 3.99 -6.86 5.61
C ALA A 59 5.27 -6.45 4.87
N LEU A 60 5.62 -5.16 4.88
CA LEU A 60 6.87 -4.64 4.32
C LEU A 60 8.10 -5.06 5.12
N ARG A 61 7.96 -5.51 6.37
CA ARG A 61 9.10 -5.94 7.19
C ARG A 61 9.72 -7.20 6.58
N GLY A 62 10.93 -7.06 6.04
CA GLY A 62 11.64 -8.16 5.38
C GLY A 62 11.16 -8.44 3.94
N ASN A 63 10.29 -7.61 3.36
CA ASN A 63 10.00 -7.69 1.93
C ASN A 63 11.21 -7.21 1.12
N THR A 64 11.67 -8.03 0.18
CA THR A 64 12.88 -7.80 -0.63
C THR A 64 12.60 -7.62 -2.11
N HIS A 65 11.33 -7.50 -2.52
CA HIS A 65 10.93 -7.42 -3.92
C HIS A 65 10.14 -6.16 -4.29
N LEU A 66 9.36 -5.61 -3.36
CA LEU A 66 8.55 -4.42 -3.62
C LEU A 66 9.44 -3.18 -3.62
N THR A 67 9.53 -2.53 -4.77
CA THR A 67 10.35 -1.33 -5.00
C THR A 67 9.52 -0.04 -5.04
N GLU A 68 8.22 -0.15 -5.35
CA GLU A 68 7.33 1.00 -5.48
C GLU A 68 5.98 0.72 -4.82
N LEU A 69 5.55 1.62 -3.93
CA LEU A 69 4.28 1.56 -3.24
C LEU A 69 3.59 2.93 -3.30
N SER A 70 2.38 2.98 -3.84
CA SER A 70 1.52 4.16 -3.75
C SER A 70 0.34 3.89 -2.83
N LEU A 71 0.23 4.72 -1.78
CA LEU A 71 -0.89 4.73 -0.83
C LEU A 71 -1.62 6.08 -0.86
N SER A 72 -1.48 6.87 -1.92
CA SER A 72 -2.12 8.19 -1.99
C SER A 72 -3.65 8.09 -1.83
N TYR A 73 -4.28 9.10 -1.21
CA TYR A 73 -5.74 9.19 -1.00
C TYR A 73 -6.34 8.07 -0.14
N ASN A 74 -5.72 7.70 0.97
CA ASN A 74 -6.19 6.59 1.82
C ASN A 74 -6.50 6.95 3.28
N GLY A 75 -6.37 8.22 3.68
CA GLY A 75 -6.68 8.65 5.06
C GLY A 75 -5.86 7.89 6.11
N ILE A 76 -4.57 7.68 5.85
CA ILE A 76 -3.66 6.89 6.69
C ILE A 76 -3.49 7.50 8.09
N GLY A 77 -3.44 8.83 8.22
CA GLY A 77 -3.21 9.50 9.50
C GLY A 77 -1.81 9.30 10.07
N ASP A 78 -1.56 9.90 11.25
CA ASP A 78 -0.25 9.87 11.91
C ASP A 78 0.16 8.48 12.38
N ASP A 79 -0.79 7.67 12.88
CA ASP A 79 -0.53 6.31 13.35
C ASP A 79 -0.01 5.42 12.22
N GLY A 80 -0.67 5.45 11.06
CA GLY A 80 -0.24 4.66 9.91
C GLY A 80 1.07 5.17 9.30
N ALA A 81 1.30 6.49 9.30
CA ALA A 81 2.56 7.09 8.86
C ALA A 81 3.73 6.70 9.76
N SER A 82 3.52 6.72 11.09
CA SER A 82 4.53 6.32 12.08
C SER A 82 4.90 4.84 11.95
N ALA A 83 3.91 3.97 11.70
CA ALA A 83 4.16 2.56 11.44
C ALA A 83 4.99 2.33 10.17
N LEU A 84 4.69 3.07 9.09
CA LEU A 84 5.49 3.04 7.87
C LEU A 84 6.93 3.49 8.15
N ALA A 85 7.11 4.64 8.81
CA ALA A 85 8.43 5.17 9.15
C ALA A 85 9.30 4.13 9.89
N GLU A 86 8.75 3.51 10.93
CA GLU A 86 9.48 2.52 11.71
C GLU A 86 9.88 1.29 10.89
N THR A 87 9.02 0.79 10.00
CA THR A 87 9.41 -0.29 9.10
C THR A 87 10.49 0.14 8.11
N LEU A 88 10.36 1.34 7.53
CA LEU A 88 11.25 1.84 6.48
C LEU A 88 12.70 2.04 6.96
N LYS A 89 12.92 2.26 8.26
CA LYS A 89 14.28 2.25 8.87
C LYS A 89 15.08 0.98 8.56
N SER A 90 14.39 -0.15 8.31
CA SER A 90 15.03 -1.44 8.03
C SER A 90 14.73 -2.00 6.63
N ASN A 91 13.72 -1.46 5.93
CA ASN A 91 13.42 -1.89 4.56
C ASN A 91 14.30 -1.12 3.56
N THR A 92 15.27 -1.82 2.97
CA THR A 92 16.20 -1.24 1.98
C THR A 92 15.79 -1.50 0.53
N THR A 93 14.63 -2.11 0.29
CA THR A 93 14.17 -2.48 -1.05
C THR A 93 13.19 -1.45 -1.61
N LEU A 94 12.31 -0.90 -0.78
CA LEU A 94 11.34 0.09 -1.23
C LEU A 94 12.08 1.40 -1.57
N THR A 95 12.06 1.77 -2.85
CA THR A 95 12.74 2.99 -3.34
C THR A 95 11.78 4.15 -3.56
N CYS A 96 10.48 3.87 -3.71
CA CYS A 96 9.46 4.87 -3.99
C CYS A 96 8.23 4.63 -3.11
N LEU A 97 7.86 5.64 -2.31
CA LEU A 97 6.65 5.65 -1.50
C LEU A 97 5.85 6.94 -1.78
N TYR A 98 4.60 6.80 -2.19
CA TYR A 98 3.69 7.93 -2.43
C TYR A 98 2.59 7.97 -1.35
N LEU A 99 2.48 9.12 -0.68
CA LEU A 99 1.58 9.34 0.45
C LEU A 99 0.69 10.58 0.29
N ASP A 100 0.50 11.09 -0.93
CA ASP A 100 -0.30 12.28 -1.19
C ASP A 100 -1.73 12.14 -0.62
N ASP A 101 -2.27 13.23 -0.07
CA ASP A 101 -3.66 13.30 0.43
C ASP A 101 -4.05 12.17 1.41
N ASN A 102 -3.23 11.95 2.45
CA ASN A 102 -3.43 10.91 3.46
C ASN A 102 -3.78 11.41 4.87
N ASN A 103 -4.07 12.70 5.04
CA ASN A 103 -4.36 13.30 6.34
C ASN A 103 -3.24 13.04 7.38
N ILE A 104 -1.98 13.08 6.94
CA ILE A 104 -0.79 12.96 7.80
C ILE A 104 -0.51 14.36 8.38
N GLY A 105 -0.52 14.46 9.69
CA GLY A 105 -0.21 15.67 10.46
C GLY A 105 1.28 15.77 10.82
N ASP A 106 1.58 16.70 11.72
CA ASP A 106 2.96 17.04 12.09
C ASP A 106 3.71 15.85 12.71
N ASP A 107 3.03 15.03 13.53
CA ASP A 107 3.62 13.88 14.20
C ASP A 107 4.00 12.78 13.19
N GLY A 108 3.09 12.43 12.28
CA GLY A 108 3.34 11.44 11.23
C GLY A 108 4.38 11.91 10.21
N ALA A 109 4.35 13.21 9.86
CA ALA A 109 5.36 13.79 8.97
C ALA A 109 6.75 13.79 9.62
N SER A 110 6.84 14.09 10.92
CA SER A 110 8.10 14.04 11.67
C SER A 110 8.65 12.62 11.73
N ALA A 111 7.80 11.61 11.95
CA ALA A 111 8.21 10.22 11.94
C ALA A 111 8.78 9.80 10.58
N LEU A 112 8.13 10.19 9.47
CA LEU A 112 8.58 9.87 8.11
C LEU A 112 9.89 10.57 7.70
N ALA A 113 10.26 11.66 8.38
CA ALA A 113 11.46 12.43 8.07
C ALA A 113 12.72 11.95 8.81
N GLU A 114 12.56 11.07 9.81
CA GLU A 114 13.64 10.51 10.65
C GLU A 114 14.34 9.31 10.00
#